data_AF-A0A2G9ZZ44-F1
#
_entry.id   AF-A0A2G9ZZ44-F1
#
_cell.length_a   1.000
_cell.length_b   1.000
_cell.length_c   1.000
_cell.angle_alpha   90.00
_cell.angle_beta   90.00
_cell.angle_gamma   90.00
#
_symmetry.space_group_name_H-M   'P 1'
#
loop_
_entity.id
_entity.type
_entity.pdbx_description
1 polymer ?
#
loop_
_entity_poly.entity_id
_entity_poly.type
_entity_poly.pdbx_seq_one_letter_code
_entity_poly.pdbx_strand_id
1 'polypeptide(L)'
;MNLTCIKCGFSSEYIDFKYLCQEGCVACGEADLRECPKCGNKCLFSRSESLEGEHGEMKELSKQLESISNTDGPDRLEEAKELIRKLRKMNLRWNIPALDAFIKKRQRAIFL
;
A
#
# COMPACT_ATOMS: atom_id res chain seq x y z
N MET A 1 14.51 4.63 0.91
CA MET A 1 15.01 3.23 0.92
C MET A 1 15.94 3.06 -0.26
N ASN A 2 17.14 2.55 -0.03
CA ASN A 2 18.17 2.43 -1.07
C ASN A 2 18.19 1.02 -1.63
N LEU A 3 18.26 0.91 -2.96
CA LEU A 3 18.38 -0.34 -3.68
C LEU A 3 19.79 -0.45 -4.26
N THR A 4 20.46 -1.56 -3.99
CA THR A 4 21.77 -1.87 -4.56
C THR A 4 21.63 -2.92 -5.65
N CYS A 5 22.10 -2.62 -6.85
CA CYS A 5 22.17 -3.56 -7.94
C CYS A 5 23.24 -4.62 -7.68
N ILE A 6 22.85 -5.89 -7.58
CA ILE A 6 23.79 -7.02 -7.35
C ILE A 6 24.82 -7.16 -8.48
N LYS A 7 24.47 -6.77 -9.71
CA LYS A 7 25.37 -6.93 -10.88
C LYS A 7 26.48 -5.88 -10.95
N CYS A 8 26.16 -4.62 -10.66
CA CYS A 8 27.11 -3.51 -10.87
C CYS A 8 27.44 -2.71 -9.61
N GLY A 9 26.88 -3.08 -8.45
CA GLY A 9 27.09 -2.41 -7.18
C GLY A 9 26.48 -1.01 -7.07
N PHE A 10 25.74 -0.55 -8.09
CA PHE A 10 25.08 0.76 -8.05
C PHE A 10 24.02 0.80 -6.96
N SER A 11 24.16 1.73 -6.02
CA SER A 11 23.22 1.96 -4.94
C SER A 11 22.62 3.35 -5.08
N SER A 12 21.29 3.45 -5.09
CA SER A 12 20.54 4.71 -5.17
C SER A 12 19.19 4.54 -4.51
N GLU A 13 18.37 5.59 -4.48
CA GLU A 13 17.00 5.48 -4.01
C GLU A 13 16.21 4.51 -4.88
N TYR A 14 15.32 3.74 -4.25
CA TYR A 14 14.48 2.73 -4.92
C TYR A 14 13.70 3.30 -6.11
N ILE A 15 13.30 4.58 -6.05
CA ILE A 15 12.57 5.27 -7.12
C ILE A 15 13.41 5.50 -8.38
N ASP A 16 14.74 5.54 -8.26
CA ASP A 16 15.66 5.75 -9.38
C ASP A 16 15.81 4.50 -10.25
N PHE A 17 15.40 3.34 -9.73
CA PHE A 17 15.34 2.11 -10.49
C PHE A 17 14.04 2.05 -11.27
N LYS A 18 14.16 1.93 -12.60
CA LYS A 18 13.01 1.92 -13.50
C LYS A 18 12.10 0.73 -13.18
N TYR A 19 10.86 1.03 -12.84
CA TYR A 19 9.87 0.01 -12.53
C TYR A 19 9.50 -0.79 -13.79
N LEU A 20 9.51 -2.12 -13.69
CA LEU A 20 9.12 -3.01 -14.78
C LEU A 20 7.78 -3.68 -14.53
N CYS A 21 7.55 -4.30 -13.36
CA CYS A 21 6.25 -4.87 -13.00
C CYS A 21 6.10 -5.16 -11.50
N GLN A 22 4.83 -5.31 -11.09
CA GLN A 22 4.39 -5.65 -9.73
C GLN A 22 4.47 -7.15 -9.44
N GLU A 23 4.65 -7.97 -10.48
CA GLU A 23 4.51 -9.42 -10.45
C GLU A 23 5.85 -10.11 -10.08
N GLY A 24 6.51 -9.64 -9.03
CA GLY A 24 7.53 -10.46 -8.37
C GLY A 24 6.82 -11.59 -7.65
N CYS A 25 6.90 -12.81 -8.22
CA CYS A 25 6.31 -14.06 -7.72
C CYS A 25 4.87 -13.93 -7.16
N VAL A 26 3.89 -14.30 -7.99
CA VAL A 26 2.45 -14.35 -7.66
C VAL A 26 2.14 -15.11 -6.36
N ALA A 27 3.00 -16.07 -5.97
CA ALA A 27 2.81 -16.86 -4.76
C ALA A 27 3.17 -16.11 -3.45
N CYS A 28 4.00 -15.07 -3.50
CA CYS A 28 4.37 -14.30 -2.31
C CYS A 28 3.92 -12.83 -2.33
N GLY A 29 3.63 -12.21 -3.49
CA GLY A 29 3.10 -10.81 -3.55
C GLY A 29 4.07 -9.74 -3.01
N GLU A 30 5.29 -10.16 -2.67
CA GLU A 30 6.24 -9.45 -1.82
C GLU A 30 7.42 -8.87 -2.61
N ALA A 31 7.43 -8.95 -3.94
CA ALA A 31 8.56 -8.46 -4.72
C ALA A 31 8.19 -7.54 -5.90
N ASP A 32 8.99 -6.49 -6.09
CA ASP A 32 8.97 -5.67 -7.31
C ASP A 32 10.13 -6.06 -8.23
N LEU A 33 9.87 -6.08 -9.54
CA LEU A 33 10.91 -6.18 -10.53
C LEU A 33 11.24 -4.79 -11.07
N ARG A 34 12.50 -4.38 -10.90
CA ARG A 34 13.00 -3.08 -11.38
C ARG A 34 14.26 -3.25 -12.21
N GLU A 35 14.58 -2.25 -13.01
CA GLU A 35 15.77 -2.20 -13.85
C GLU A 35 16.77 -1.19 -13.31
N CYS A 36 18.03 -1.60 -13.19
CA CYS A 36 19.11 -0.73 -12.76
C CYS A 36 19.41 0.34 -13.83
N PRO A 37 19.40 1.63 -13.50
CA PRO A 37 19.64 2.70 -14.47
C PRO A 37 21.08 2.70 -15.00
N LYS A 38 22.03 2.12 -14.26
CA LYS A 38 23.45 2.07 -14.64
C LYS A 38 23.80 0.93 -15.58
N CYS A 39 23.18 -0.24 -15.42
CA CYS A 39 23.61 -1.45 -16.15
C CYS A 39 22.47 -2.25 -16.80
N GLY A 40 21.22 -1.79 -16.69
CA GLY A 40 20.06 -2.48 -17.25
C GLY A 40 19.72 -3.81 -16.58
N ASN A 41 20.37 -4.16 -15.47
CA ASN A 41 20.09 -5.42 -14.80
C ASN A 41 18.74 -5.40 -14.09
N LYS A 42 17.99 -6.49 -14.22
CA LYS A 42 16.75 -6.71 -13.50
C LYS A 42 17.05 -7.04 -12.04
N CYS A 43 16.60 -6.19 -11.14
CA CYS A 43 16.76 -6.30 -9.70
C CYS A 43 15.40 -6.67 -9.10
N LEU A 44 15.35 -7.82 -8.43
CA LEU A 44 14.20 -8.22 -7.64
C LEU A 44 14.32 -7.53 -6.27
N PHE A 45 13.26 -6.85 -5.86
CA PHE A 45 13.23 -6.12 -4.60
C PHE A 45 12.19 -6.71 -3.66
N SER A 46 12.61 -7.23 -2.50
CA SER A 46 11.71 -7.70 -1.44
C SER A 46 11.10 -6.52 -0.69
N ARG A 47 9.78 -6.39 -0.72
CA ARG A 47 8.98 -5.34 -0.08
C ARG A 47 8.92 -5.45 1.44
N SER A 48 9.56 -6.45 2.05
CA SER A 48 9.47 -6.77 3.48
C SER A 48 9.82 -5.60 4.42
N GLU A 49 10.68 -4.65 4.01
CA GLU A 49 10.98 -3.44 4.81
C GLU A 49 9.92 -2.31 4.66
N SER A 50 9.01 -2.41 3.69
CA SER A 50 7.93 -1.43 3.45
C SER A 50 6.60 -1.83 4.11
N LEU A 51 6.53 -3.04 4.68
CA LEU A 51 5.30 -3.62 5.22
C LEU A 51 4.93 -3.11 6.62
N GLU A 52 5.93 -2.80 7.47
CA GLU A 52 5.64 -2.32 8.84
C GLU A 52 5.02 -0.92 8.85
N GLY A 53 5.52 -0.01 8.01
CA GLY A 53 4.99 1.36 7.89
C GLY A 53 3.56 1.37 7.37
N GLU A 54 3.27 0.58 6.35
CA GLU A 54 1.93 0.45 5.77
C GLU A 54 0.94 -0.23 6.72
N HIS A 55 1.39 -1.18 7.54
CA HIS A 55 0.56 -1.76 8.59
C HIS A 55 0.18 -0.74 9.66
N GLY A 56 1.13 0.12 10.07
CA GLY A 56 0.87 1.25 10.97
C GLY A 56 -0.14 2.24 10.39
N GLU A 57 0.04 2.63 9.13
CA GLU A 57 -0.85 3.53 8.42
C GLU A 57 -2.27 2.94 8.27
N MET A 58 -2.40 1.66 7.90
CA MET A 58 -3.71 0.99 7.81
C MET A 58 -4.44 1.00 9.15
N LYS A 59 -3.72 0.78 10.26
CA LYS A 59 -4.31 0.79 11.61
C LYS A 59 -4.80 2.18 11.98
N GLU A 60 -4.03 3.22 11.66
CA GLU A 60 -4.40 4.61 11.96
C GLU A 60 -5.59 5.07 11.13
N LEU A 61 -5.57 4.81 9.81
CA LEU A 61 -6.69 5.11 8.92
C LEU A 61 -7.98 4.36 9.34
N SER A 62 -7.84 3.13 9.82
CA SER A 62 -8.99 2.35 10.32
C SER A 62 -9.58 2.97 11.58
N LYS A 63 -8.75 3.44 12.52
CA LYS A 63 -9.22 4.17 13.72
C LYS A 63 -9.91 5.48 13.37
N GLN A 64 -9.32 6.25 12.45
CA GLN A 64 -9.93 7.50 11.97
C GLN A 64 -11.31 7.24 11.36
N LEU A 65 -11.42 6.20 10.52
CA LEU A 65 -12.70 5.82 9.91
C LEU A 65 -13.71 5.32 10.95
N GLU A 66 -13.26 4.67 12.03
CA GLU A 66 -14.12 4.25 13.15
C GLU A 66 -14.68 5.43 13.95
N SER A 67 -13.94 6.53 14.03
CA SER A 67 -14.34 7.75 14.76
C SER A 67 -15.45 8.56 14.08
N ILE A 68 -15.70 8.33 12.79
CA ILE A 68 -16.69 9.09 12.01
C ILE A 68 -18.08 8.44 12.15
N SER A 69 -19.09 9.23 12.43
CA SER A 69 -20.50 8.82 12.55
C SER A 69 -21.32 9.24 11.34
N ASN A 70 -22.45 8.57 11.08
CA ASN A 70 -23.43 8.98 10.07
C ASN A 70 -24.17 10.28 10.43
N THR A 71 -24.08 10.71 11.69
CA THR A 71 -24.61 11.98 12.19
C THR A 71 -23.64 13.14 12.04
N ASP A 72 -22.41 12.89 11.59
CA ASP A 72 -21.40 13.94 11.43
C ASP A 72 -21.71 14.86 10.23
N GLY A 73 -21.09 16.03 10.23
CA GLY A 73 -21.24 17.01 9.17
C GLY A 73 -20.70 16.52 7.81
N PRO A 74 -21.09 17.19 6.71
CA PRO A 74 -20.73 16.79 5.34
C PRO A 74 -19.21 16.67 5.13
N ASP A 75 -18.40 17.51 5.78
CA ASP A 75 -16.94 17.46 5.69
C ASP A 75 -16.34 16.16 6.23
N ARG A 76 -16.90 15.65 7.34
CA ARG A 76 -16.48 14.38 7.96
C ARG A 76 -16.93 13.18 7.14
N LEU A 77 -18.09 13.27 6.49
CA LEU A 77 -18.55 12.24 5.57
C LEU A 77 -17.66 12.16 4.31
N GLU A 78 -17.17 13.31 3.82
CA GLU A 78 -16.20 13.33 2.72
C GLU A 78 -14.84 12.75 3.14
N GLU A 79 -14.37 13.10 4.35
CA GLU A 79 -13.20 12.49 4.96
C GLU A 79 -13.34 10.95 5.04
N ALA A 80 -14.51 10.44 5.44
CA ALA A 80 -14.77 9.00 5.47
C ALA A 80 -14.65 8.33 4.09
N LYS A 81 -15.09 8.99 3.01
CA LYS A 81 -14.94 8.46 1.65
C LYS A 81 -13.46 8.36 1.27
N GLU A 82 -12.67 9.39 1.56
CA GLU A 82 -11.24 9.38 1.27
C GLU A 82 -10.48 8.33 2.07
N LEU A 83 -10.81 8.17 3.36
CA LEU A 83 -10.26 7.10 4.20
C LEU A 83 -10.59 5.71 3.64
N ILE A 84 -11.85 5.46 3.24
CA ILE A 84 -12.27 4.21 2.61
C ILE A 84 -11.51 3.98 1.31
N ARG A 85 -11.33 5.00 0.47
CA ARG A 85 -10.62 4.91 -0.80
C ARG A 85 -9.16 4.53 -0.59
N LYS A 86 -8.48 5.17 0.37
CA LYS A 86 -7.10 4.85 0.76
C LYS A 86 -6.98 3.42 1.28
N LEU A 87 -7.81 3.03 2.24
CA LEU A 87 -7.80 1.68 2.82
C LEU A 87 -8.07 0.59 1.76
N ARG A 88 -9.00 0.80 0.82
CA ARG A 88 -9.22 -0.14 -0.30
C ARG A 88 -7.98 -0.26 -1.18
N LYS A 89 -7.35 0.86 -1.54
CA LYS A 89 -6.13 0.86 -2.36
C LYS A 89 -5.00 0.09 -1.67
N MET A 90 -4.82 0.28 -0.36
CA MET A 90 -3.87 -0.49 0.44
C MET A 90 -4.26 -1.97 0.47
N ASN A 91 -5.55 -2.27 0.68
CA ASN A 91 -6.03 -3.66 0.74
C ASN A 91 -5.92 -4.42 -0.58
N LEU A 92 -5.89 -3.75 -1.74
CA LEU A 92 -5.60 -4.40 -3.02
C LEU A 92 -4.20 -5.00 -3.06
N ARG A 93 -3.26 -4.39 -2.34
CA ARG A 93 -1.87 -4.86 -2.27
C ARG A 93 -1.69 -5.95 -1.22
N TRP A 94 -2.36 -5.81 -0.07
CA TRP A 94 -2.21 -6.69 1.07
C TRP A 94 -3.19 -7.87 1.10
N ASN A 95 -4.29 -7.75 0.36
CA ASN A 95 -5.35 -8.74 0.26
C ASN A 95 -5.82 -9.29 1.62
N ILE A 96 -6.09 -8.39 2.59
CA ILE A 96 -6.49 -8.74 3.96
C ILE A 96 -8.03 -8.86 4.00
N PRO A 97 -8.60 -10.07 4.20
CA PRO A 97 -10.06 -10.25 4.17
C PRO A 97 -10.79 -9.50 5.30
N ALA A 98 -10.17 -9.43 6.48
CA ALA A 98 -10.74 -8.71 7.63
C ALA A 98 -10.86 -7.20 7.38
N LEU A 99 -9.91 -6.60 6.66
CA LEU A 99 -9.93 -5.20 6.29
C LEU A 99 -11.04 -4.92 5.27
N ASP A 100 -11.22 -5.80 4.28
CA ASP A 100 -12.32 -5.68 3.32
C ASP A 100 -13.69 -5.74 4.01
N ALA A 101 -13.88 -6.69 4.94
CA ALA A 101 -15.09 -6.82 5.73
C ALA A 101 -15.35 -5.57 6.61
N PHE A 102 -14.29 -5.02 7.23
CA PHE A 102 -14.36 -3.79 8.01
C PHE A 102 -14.81 -2.60 7.14
N ILE A 103 -14.18 -2.40 5.98
CA ILE A 103 -14.53 -1.31 5.06
C ILE A 103 -16.01 -1.40 4.63
N LYS A 104 -16.47 -2.60 4.25
CA LYS A 104 -17.87 -2.83 3.87
C LYS A 104 -18.83 -2.54 5.02
N LYS A 105 -18.50 -2.96 6.24
CA LYS A 105 -19.31 -2.70 7.44
C LYS A 105 -19.40 -1.20 7.72
N ARG A 106 -18.28 -0.48 7.68
CA ARG A 106 -18.23 0.97 7.93
C ARG A 106 -18.94 1.78 6.86
N GLN A 107 -18.76 1.42 5.58
CA GLN A 107 -19.45 2.08 4.48
C GLN A 107 -20.98 1.97 4.63
N ARG A 108 -21.48 0.80 5.06
CA ARG A 108 -22.90 0.64 5.38
C ARG A 108 -23.31 1.50 6.57
N ALA A 109 -22.55 1.51 7.64
CA ALA A 109 -22.90 2.28 8.83
C ALA A 109 -22.93 3.80 8.62
N ILE A 110 -22.12 4.33 7.69
CA ILE A 110 -21.96 5.77 7.47
C ILE A 110 -22.90 6.29 6.37
N PHE A 111 -23.13 5.51 5.30
CA PHE A 111 -23.79 6.00 4.08
C PHE A 111 -25.10 5.27 3.71
N LEU A 112 -25.50 4.24 4.45
CA LEU A 112 -26.76 3.49 4.27
C LEU A 112 -27.58 3.54 5.55
#